data_AF-A0AAD8FNS3-F1
#
_entry.id   AF-A0AAD8FNS3-F1
#
_cell.length_a   1.000
_cell.length_b   1.000
_cell.length_c   1.000
_cell.angle_alpha   90.00
_cell.angle_beta   90.00
_cell.angle_gamma   90.00
#
_symmetry.space_group_name_H-M   'P 1'
#
loop_
_entity.id
_entity.type
_entity.pdbx_description
1 polymer ?
#
loop_
_entity_poly.entity_id
_entity_poly.type
_entity_poly.pdbx_seq_one_letter_code
_entity_poly.pdbx_strand_id
1 'polypeptide(L)'
;MAEVIEYKTEKNDLRTARTLSTASPNDFAENGVSLEMTDSANKHDNTGKKKKEKPSMVGTFEVFRFSDGKDKLMMVIGALSAAVAGAALPVMIIVFGSMIDLFVGSGSIIKLMDKISAYMISVNLTQAQVIQNSSLLLSRCNEVKDFYTHQNNSETSCDMLLYPILNEMTTFAIYYCVIGAGVLITSYFQVSLWMTAAERQAHRIRQEFLKNILRQDIGWFDTHEAAELNTRLSDDITKIQDGIGDKMGSFVQWFSSFITGFVIGFVYGWKLTLVILAVSPFLVGAAGLFSKLAASMTSKELEAYARAGGVAEEVFGAIRTVVAFGGQEKEAQRYATNLTEAQRFGVKKGFTNGASMGFIWFVIFCCYALGFWYGGKLVRDEKDNYTVGKMIIVFFSVIIGAFSLGNAAPSIQSLSTARGAAYVIFQLIDL
;
A
#
# COMPACT_ATOMS: atom_id res chain seq x y z
N MET A 1 26.37 6.39 42.55
CA MET A 1 27.11 5.24 43.15
C MET A 1 26.27 3.95 43.10
N ALA A 2 25.79 3.58 41.91
CA ALA A 2 25.14 2.30 41.64
C ALA A 2 25.52 1.76 40.24
N GLU A 3 26.60 2.27 39.65
CA GLU A 3 27.03 1.97 38.26
C GLU A 3 28.46 1.42 38.19
N VAL A 4 29.09 1.17 39.34
CA VAL A 4 30.46 0.60 39.43
C VAL A 4 30.43 -0.92 39.67
N ILE A 5 29.26 -1.52 39.87
CA ILE A 5 29.11 -2.96 40.11
C ILE A 5 28.92 -3.75 38.79
N GLU A 6 28.46 -3.11 37.71
CA GLU A 6 28.12 -3.80 36.46
C GLU A 6 29.34 -4.23 35.63
N TYR A 7 30.49 -3.60 35.82
CA TYR A 7 31.74 -3.95 35.11
C TYR A 7 32.36 -5.29 35.53
N LYS A 8 31.87 -5.91 36.63
CA LYS A 8 32.44 -7.18 37.15
C LYS A 8 31.62 -8.42 36.77
N THR A 9 30.41 -8.26 36.24
CA THR A 9 29.52 -9.37 35.88
C THR A 9 29.71 -9.85 34.43
N GLU A 10 30.23 -9.00 33.55
CA GLU A 10 30.35 -9.27 32.10
C GLU A 10 31.39 -10.35 31.74
N LYS A 11 32.32 -10.68 32.65
CA LYS A 11 33.39 -11.65 32.35
C LYS A 11 32.96 -13.12 32.39
N ASN A 12 31.80 -13.44 32.98
CA ASN A 12 31.30 -14.82 33.10
C ASN A 12 30.26 -15.22 32.03
N ASP A 13 29.59 -14.27 31.38
CA ASP A 13 28.57 -14.58 30.35
C ASP A 13 29.13 -14.70 28.92
N LEU A 14 30.39 -14.29 28.71
CA LEU A 14 31.11 -14.42 27.44
C LEU A 14 31.38 -15.86 26.98
N ARG A 15 31.04 -16.88 27.77
CA ARG A 15 31.14 -18.30 27.37
C ARG A 15 29.82 -18.92 26.91
N THR A 16 28.68 -18.31 27.22
CA THR A 16 27.36 -18.91 26.95
C THR A 16 26.65 -18.31 25.72
N ALA A 17 27.10 -17.14 25.23
CA ALA A 17 26.52 -16.49 24.05
C ALA A 17 27.11 -16.95 22.70
N ARG A 18 27.93 -18.01 22.66
CA ARG A 18 28.57 -18.50 21.42
C ARG A 18 27.67 -19.37 20.54
N THR A 19 26.39 -19.53 20.86
CA THR A 19 25.44 -20.39 20.10
C THR A 19 24.24 -19.66 19.49
N LEU A 20 24.17 -18.32 19.53
CA LEU A 20 23.10 -17.54 18.87
C LEU A 20 23.70 -16.38 18.06
N SER A 21 24.50 -16.71 17.04
CA SER A 21 24.92 -15.78 16.00
C SER A 21 24.54 -16.34 14.64
N THR A 22 23.39 -15.89 14.12
CA THR A 22 23.06 -15.81 12.69
C THR A 22 21.84 -14.89 12.51
N ALA A 23 22.06 -13.58 12.53
CA ALA A 23 21.17 -12.61 11.91
C ALA A 23 22.01 -11.40 11.46
N SER A 24 22.08 -11.22 10.15
CA SER A 24 22.88 -10.20 9.45
C SER A 24 22.25 -8.80 9.57
N PRO A 25 23.02 -7.74 9.85
CA PRO A 25 22.54 -6.36 9.78
C PRO A 25 22.89 -5.76 8.41
N ASN A 26 21.94 -5.73 7.47
CA ASN A 26 22.18 -5.15 6.15
C ASN A 26 20.99 -4.35 5.55
N ASP A 27 20.09 -3.78 6.37
CA ASP A 27 18.88 -3.10 5.86
C ASP A 27 18.67 -1.64 6.34
N PHE A 28 19.71 -0.93 6.79
CA PHE A 28 19.56 0.49 7.21
C PHE A 28 20.68 1.40 6.69
N ALA A 29 21.06 1.25 5.43
CA ALA A 29 22.03 2.14 4.77
C ALA A 29 21.64 2.45 3.32
N GLU A 30 20.42 2.91 3.07
CA GLU A 30 20.06 3.55 1.80
C GLU A 30 19.09 4.70 2.09
N ASN A 31 19.66 5.88 2.34
CA ASN A 31 19.09 7.22 2.12
C ASN A 31 19.99 8.26 2.82
N GLY A 32 21.28 8.25 2.49
CA GLY A 32 22.20 9.35 2.80
C GLY A 32 22.25 10.29 1.61
N VAL A 33 21.48 11.38 1.65
CA VAL A 33 21.72 12.52 0.76
C VAL A 33 22.99 13.20 1.28
N SER A 34 24.11 13.01 0.59
CA SER A 34 25.33 13.79 0.78
C SER A 34 25.04 15.24 0.40
N LEU A 35 25.12 16.14 1.38
CA LEU A 35 25.19 17.58 1.16
C LEU A 35 26.65 17.96 1.42
N GLU A 36 27.39 18.17 0.34
CA GLU A 36 28.74 18.75 0.42
C GLU A 36 28.68 20.17 0.97
N MET A 37 29.52 20.43 1.96
CA MET A 37 29.74 21.74 2.53
C MET A 37 30.79 22.49 1.69
N THR A 38 30.38 23.55 0.99
CA THR A 38 31.33 24.58 0.54
C THR A 38 31.48 25.63 1.61
N ASP A 39 32.70 25.70 2.15
CA ASP A 39 33.19 26.63 3.14
C ASP A 39 33.27 28.06 2.57
N SER A 40 32.72 29.06 3.27
CA SER A 40 33.06 30.48 3.07
C SER A 40 32.58 31.32 4.25
N ALA A 41 33.56 31.85 4.98
CA ALA A 41 33.42 32.62 6.19
C ALA A 41 32.67 33.96 6.02
N ASN A 42 31.77 34.18 6.99
CA ASN A 42 31.46 35.43 7.68
C ASN A 42 31.45 36.77 6.89
N LYS A 43 30.25 37.26 6.57
CA LYS A 43 29.93 38.69 6.60
C LYS A 43 28.43 38.87 6.87
N HIS A 44 28.13 39.63 7.93
CA HIS A 44 26.81 40.17 8.21
C HIS A 44 26.24 40.89 6.98
N ASP A 45 25.14 40.39 6.41
CA ASP A 45 24.15 41.29 5.82
C ASP A 45 22.75 40.66 5.73
N ASN A 46 21.75 41.50 5.93
CA ASN A 46 20.34 41.19 6.15
C ASN A 46 19.63 41.07 4.79
N THR A 47 19.42 39.86 4.26
CA THR A 47 18.61 39.65 3.03
C THR A 47 17.80 38.35 3.04
N GLY A 48 16.65 38.40 2.37
CA GLY A 48 15.48 37.54 2.51
C GLY A 48 15.70 36.02 2.40
N LYS A 49 14.78 35.29 3.05
CA LYS A 49 14.58 33.83 2.94
C LYS A 49 14.73 33.36 1.48
N LYS A 50 15.88 32.78 1.11
CA LYS A 50 16.03 32.03 -0.14
C LYS A 50 15.02 30.89 -0.14
N LYS A 51 14.01 30.98 -1.01
CA LYS A 51 13.13 29.85 -1.33
C LYS A 51 14.03 28.72 -1.83
N LYS A 52 13.99 27.54 -1.20
CA LYS A 52 14.57 26.32 -1.77
C LYS A 52 14.05 26.18 -3.20
N GLU A 53 14.92 26.29 -4.20
CA GLU A 53 14.55 26.07 -5.59
C GLU A 53 14.01 24.65 -5.71
N LYS A 54 12.84 24.50 -6.34
CA LYS A 54 12.29 23.17 -6.61
C LYS A 54 13.26 22.48 -7.57
N PRO A 55 13.66 21.23 -7.32
CA PRO A 55 14.52 20.51 -8.26
C PRO A 55 13.85 20.57 -9.63
N SER A 56 14.61 20.99 -10.64
CA SER A 56 14.19 20.98 -12.02
C SER A 56 13.89 19.55 -12.43
N MET A 57 12.76 19.36 -13.09
CA MET A 57 12.24 18.03 -13.47
C MET A 57 11.90 18.06 -14.94
N VAL A 58 12.22 16.97 -15.65
CA VAL A 58 11.78 16.79 -17.05
C VAL A 58 10.28 16.56 -17.12
N GLY A 59 9.69 16.70 -18.30
CA GLY A 59 8.29 16.36 -18.54
C GLY A 59 8.00 14.88 -18.25
N THR A 60 6.79 14.54 -17.80
CA THR A 60 6.44 13.15 -17.46
C THR A 60 6.62 12.19 -18.64
N PHE A 61 6.28 12.62 -19.85
CA PHE A 61 6.47 11.82 -21.07
C PHE A 61 7.90 11.90 -21.62
N GLU A 62 8.64 12.94 -21.25
CA GLU A 62 10.02 13.15 -21.69
C GLU A 62 10.97 12.11 -21.08
N VAL A 63 10.69 11.64 -19.86
CA VAL A 63 11.43 10.53 -19.23
C VAL A 63 11.48 9.29 -20.13
N PHE A 64 10.44 9.06 -20.93
CA PHE A 64 10.32 7.93 -21.85
C PHE A 64 10.91 8.20 -23.24
N ARG A 65 11.70 9.26 -23.45
CA ARG A 65 12.21 9.64 -24.78
C ARG A 65 13.07 8.56 -25.45
N PHE A 66 13.76 7.73 -24.67
CA PHE A 66 14.62 6.63 -25.15
C PHE A 66 13.86 5.32 -25.43
N SER A 67 12.52 5.36 -25.44
CA SER A 67 11.64 4.22 -25.69
C SER A 67 11.49 3.90 -27.18
N ASP A 68 11.89 2.69 -27.59
CA ASP A 68 11.67 2.18 -28.95
C ASP A 68 10.22 1.70 -29.15
N GLY A 69 9.82 1.42 -30.40
CA GLY A 69 8.50 0.86 -30.72
C GLY A 69 8.18 -0.45 -29.98
N LYS A 70 9.18 -1.33 -29.77
CA LYS A 70 9.02 -2.55 -28.97
C LYS A 70 8.74 -2.24 -27.50
N ASP A 71 9.37 -1.22 -26.94
CA ASP A 71 9.21 -0.85 -25.53
C ASP A 71 7.85 -0.21 -25.30
N LYS A 72 7.38 0.63 -26.24
CA LYS A 72 6.02 1.17 -26.25
C LYS A 72 4.97 0.06 -26.28
N LEU A 73 5.17 -0.96 -27.11
CA LEU A 73 4.27 -2.12 -27.16
C LEU A 73 4.24 -2.88 -25.82
N MET A 74 5.41 -3.14 -25.22
CA MET A 74 5.51 -3.80 -23.91
C MET A 74 4.81 -2.99 -22.82
N MET A 75 5.00 -1.67 -22.77
CA MET A 75 4.33 -0.79 -21.81
C MET A 75 2.80 -0.77 -21.98
N VAL A 76 2.30 -0.77 -23.23
CA VAL A 76 0.84 -0.81 -23.49
C VAL A 76 0.24 -2.15 -23.04
N ILE A 77 0.86 -3.27 -23.40
CA ILE A 77 0.38 -4.60 -22.98
C ILE A 77 0.46 -4.72 -21.45
N GLY A 78 1.57 -4.28 -20.85
CA GLY A 78 1.75 -4.27 -19.39
C GLY A 78 0.72 -3.42 -18.67
N ALA A 79 0.35 -2.26 -19.23
CA ALA A 79 -0.71 -1.40 -18.69
C ALA A 79 -2.11 -2.05 -18.79
N LEU A 80 -2.42 -2.71 -19.90
CA LEU A 80 -3.67 -3.45 -20.05
C LEU A 80 -3.75 -4.61 -19.03
N SER A 81 -2.67 -5.38 -18.88
CA SER A 81 -2.60 -6.43 -17.87
C SER A 81 -2.72 -5.89 -16.44
N ALA A 82 -2.08 -4.75 -16.15
CA ALA A 82 -2.21 -4.07 -14.86
C ALA A 82 -3.65 -3.63 -14.57
N ALA A 83 -4.36 -3.11 -15.58
CA ALA A 83 -5.74 -2.71 -15.44
C ALA A 83 -6.65 -3.90 -15.10
N VAL A 84 -6.45 -5.04 -15.76
CA VAL A 84 -7.18 -6.29 -15.47
C VAL A 84 -6.87 -6.81 -14.08
N ALA A 85 -5.59 -6.86 -13.69
CA ALA A 85 -5.17 -7.28 -12.36
C ALA A 85 -5.75 -6.37 -11.27
N GLY A 86 -5.84 -5.06 -11.52
CA GLY A 86 -6.45 -4.09 -10.60
C GLY A 86 -7.96 -4.27 -10.44
N ALA A 87 -8.68 -4.56 -11.52
CA ALA A 87 -10.12 -4.77 -11.49
C ALA A 87 -10.53 -6.12 -10.85
N ALA A 88 -9.62 -7.09 -10.81
CA ALA A 88 -9.92 -8.44 -10.34
C ALA A 88 -10.38 -8.51 -8.87
N LEU A 89 -9.79 -7.70 -7.98
CA LEU A 89 -10.12 -7.72 -6.55
C LEU A 89 -11.55 -7.19 -6.29
N PRO A 90 -11.99 -6.04 -6.85
CA PRO A 90 -13.40 -5.64 -6.80
C PRO A 90 -14.37 -6.63 -7.47
N VAL A 91 -13.98 -7.25 -8.60
CA VAL A 91 -14.83 -8.25 -9.29
C VAL A 91 -15.01 -9.51 -8.44
N MET A 92 -13.96 -9.96 -7.77
CA MET A 92 -14.01 -11.08 -6.82
C MET A 92 -15.03 -10.85 -5.69
N ILE A 93 -15.18 -9.59 -5.25
CA ILE A 93 -16.16 -9.24 -4.21
C ILE A 93 -17.60 -9.40 -4.68
N ILE A 94 -17.89 -9.23 -5.97
CA ILE A 94 -19.21 -9.53 -6.53
C ILE A 94 -19.54 -11.02 -6.33
N VAL A 95 -18.61 -11.91 -6.66
CA VAL A 95 -18.76 -13.35 -6.46
C VAL A 95 -18.98 -13.66 -4.98
N PHE A 96 -18.21 -13.01 -4.10
CA PHE A 96 -18.36 -13.15 -2.65
C PHE A 96 -19.74 -12.71 -2.15
N GLY A 97 -20.28 -11.59 -2.64
CA GLY A 97 -21.61 -11.12 -2.27
C GLY A 97 -22.72 -12.06 -2.72
N SER A 98 -22.67 -12.54 -3.96
CA SER A 98 -23.62 -13.54 -4.47
C SER A 98 -23.59 -14.83 -3.66
N MET A 99 -22.40 -15.24 -3.21
CA MET A 99 -22.24 -16.38 -2.33
C MET A 99 -22.89 -16.15 -0.95
N ILE A 100 -22.78 -14.95 -0.38
CA ILE A 100 -23.47 -14.59 0.87
C ILE A 100 -24.99 -14.66 0.70
N ASP A 101 -25.52 -14.11 -0.38
CA ASP A 101 -26.97 -14.14 -0.65
C ASP A 101 -27.48 -15.58 -0.73
N LEU A 102 -26.71 -16.48 -1.36
CA LEU A 102 -27.01 -17.90 -1.39
C LEU A 102 -27.05 -18.53 0.02
N PHE A 103 -26.04 -18.26 0.86
CA PHE A 103 -26.02 -18.80 2.22
C PHE A 103 -27.16 -18.25 3.09
N VAL A 104 -27.50 -16.97 2.96
CA VAL A 104 -28.63 -16.34 3.67
C VAL A 104 -29.95 -16.94 3.22
N GLY A 105 -30.14 -17.17 1.92
CA GLY A 105 -31.29 -17.89 1.37
C GLY A 105 -31.40 -19.31 1.92
N SER A 106 -30.28 -20.05 1.92
CA SER A 106 -30.20 -21.43 2.41
C SER A 106 -30.50 -21.55 3.91
N GLY A 107 -29.99 -20.62 4.73
CA GLY A 107 -30.30 -20.56 6.15
C GLY A 107 -31.79 -20.29 6.42
N SER A 108 -32.46 -19.58 5.51
CA SER A 108 -33.91 -19.37 5.58
C SER A 108 -34.69 -20.65 5.27
N ILE A 109 -34.20 -21.49 4.36
CA ILE A 109 -34.76 -22.84 4.09
C ILE A 109 -34.65 -23.72 5.33
N ILE A 110 -33.50 -23.78 5.99
CA ILE A 110 -33.32 -24.61 7.19
C ILE A 110 -34.30 -24.18 8.30
N LYS A 111 -34.48 -22.88 8.50
CA LYS A 111 -35.49 -22.36 9.46
C LYS A 111 -36.92 -22.72 9.06
N LEU A 112 -37.22 -22.75 7.77
CA LEU A 112 -38.52 -23.18 7.24
C LEU A 112 -38.72 -24.69 7.43
N MET A 113 -37.67 -25.49 7.22
CA MET A 113 -37.70 -26.93 7.49
C MET A 113 -37.87 -27.24 8.97
N ASP A 114 -37.27 -26.46 9.88
CA ASP A 114 -37.48 -26.62 11.31
C ASP A 114 -38.94 -26.32 11.71
N LYS A 115 -39.55 -25.29 11.11
CA LYS A 115 -40.98 -24.99 11.27
C LYS A 115 -41.88 -26.11 10.73
N ILE A 116 -41.55 -26.69 9.58
CA ILE A 116 -42.38 -27.74 8.93
C ILE A 116 -42.03 -29.15 9.47
N SER A 117 -41.18 -29.26 10.50
CA SER A 117 -40.79 -30.53 11.11
C SER A 117 -41.97 -31.42 11.51
N ALA A 118 -43.04 -30.85 12.08
CA ALA A 118 -44.25 -31.58 12.45
C ALA A 118 -44.98 -32.20 11.24
N TYR A 119 -45.01 -31.50 10.10
CA TYR A 119 -45.58 -32.02 8.85
C TYR A 119 -44.64 -33.03 8.18
N MET A 120 -43.32 -32.80 8.22
CA MET A 120 -42.36 -33.79 7.72
C MET A 120 -42.47 -35.12 8.47
N ILE A 121 -42.70 -35.08 9.78
CA ILE A 121 -42.95 -36.28 10.59
C ILE A 121 -44.27 -36.96 10.19
N SER A 122 -45.34 -36.20 9.90
CA SER A 122 -46.63 -36.79 9.49
C SER A 122 -46.59 -37.47 8.11
N VAL A 123 -45.69 -37.03 7.22
CA VAL A 123 -45.47 -37.62 5.88
C VAL A 123 -44.30 -38.63 5.89
N ASN A 124 -43.75 -38.96 7.06
CA ASN A 124 -42.63 -39.89 7.24
C ASN A 124 -41.36 -39.52 6.44
N LEU A 125 -41.11 -38.21 6.27
CA LEU A 125 -39.92 -37.66 5.62
C LEU A 125 -38.92 -37.20 6.69
N THR A 126 -37.66 -37.61 6.55
CA THR A 126 -36.58 -37.10 7.41
C THR A 126 -35.95 -35.83 6.83
N GLN A 127 -35.47 -34.93 7.70
CA GLN A 127 -34.77 -33.71 7.27
C GLN A 127 -33.58 -34.03 6.34
N ALA A 128 -32.86 -35.13 6.60
CA ALA A 128 -31.73 -35.57 5.77
C ALA A 128 -32.16 -35.97 4.35
N GLN A 129 -33.28 -36.69 4.20
CA GLN A 129 -33.80 -37.10 2.89
C GLN A 129 -34.26 -35.92 2.05
N VAL A 130 -34.83 -34.90 2.69
CA VAL A 130 -35.29 -33.69 2.00
C VAL A 130 -34.12 -32.79 1.60
N ILE A 131 -33.07 -32.71 2.42
CA ILE A 131 -31.83 -31.98 2.05
C ILE A 131 -31.14 -32.66 0.87
N GLN A 132 -31.15 -33.99 0.82
CA GLN A 132 -30.52 -34.76 -0.26
C GLN A 132 -31.35 -34.79 -1.55
N ASN A 133 -32.67 -34.73 -1.45
CA ASN A 133 -33.58 -34.71 -2.58
C ASN A 133 -34.75 -33.73 -2.34
N SER A 134 -34.50 -32.45 -2.63
CA SER A 134 -35.46 -31.37 -2.35
C SER A 134 -36.72 -31.40 -3.22
N SER A 135 -36.74 -32.20 -4.30
CA SER A 135 -37.94 -32.39 -5.13
C SER A 135 -39.05 -33.17 -4.41
N LEU A 136 -38.71 -33.93 -3.36
CA LEU A 136 -39.68 -34.69 -2.56
C LEU A 136 -40.68 -33.76 -1.84
N LEU A 137 -40.20 -32.68 -1.21
CA LEU A 137 -41.06 -31.65 -0.64
C LEU A 137 -41.72 -30.78 -1.72
N LEU A 138 -41.04 -30.57 -2.86
CA LEU A 138 -41.56 -29.76 -3.96
C LEU A 138 -42.85 -30.33 -4.55
N SER A 139 -42.93 -31.66 -4.66
CA SER A 139 -44.14 -32.36 -5.12
C SER A 139 -45.35 -32.20 -4.17
N ARG A 140 -45.09 -31.86 -2.90
CA ARG A 140 -46.07 -31.72 -1.81
C ARG A 140 -46.26 -30.27 -1.38
N CYS A 141 -45.78 -29.30 -2.17
CA CYS A 141 -45.74 -27.90 -1.78
C CYS A 141 -47.11 -27.27 -1.50
N ASN A 142 -48.14 -27.67 -2.25
CA ASN A 142 -49.51 -27.21 -1.98
C ASN A 142 -50.04 -27.75 -0.65
N GLU A 143 -49.72 -29.00 -0.30
CA GLU A 143 -50.13 -29.62 0.97
C GLU A 143 -49.40 -29.01 2.18
N VAL A 144 -48.12 -28.69 2.01
CA VAL A 144 -47.31 -27.96 3.02
C VAL A 144 -47.89 -26.55 3.24
N LYS A 145 -48.27 -25.86 2.16
CA LYS A 145 -48.88 -24.53 2.21
C LYS A 145 -50.21 -24.59 2.94
N ASP A 146 -51.07 -25.55 2.60
CA ASP A 146 -52.39 -25.74 3.21
C ASP A 146 -52.30 -26.09 4.71
N PHE A 147 -51.35 -26.97 5.11
CA PHE A 147 -51.11 -27.33 6.50
C PHE A 147 -50.76 -26.12 7.38
N TYR A 148 -50.05 -25.14 6.82
CA TYR A 148 -49.58 -23.96 7.56
C TYR A 148 -50.50 -22.74 7.44
N THR A 149 -51.26 -22.57 6.35
CA THR A 149 -52.28 -21.51 6.25
C THR A 149 -53.40 -21.66 7.28
N HIS A 150 -53.65 -22.86 7.79
CA HIS A 150 -54.57 -23.07 8.91
C HIS A 150 -54.01 -22.61 10.26
N GLN A 151 -52.71 -22.32 10.37
CA GLN A 151 -52.05 -22.00 11.64
C GLN A 151 -51.47 -20.58 11.71
N ASN A 152 -51.05 -19.97 10.59
CA ASN A 152 -50.60 -18.56 10.53
C ASN A 152 -50.60 -18.01 9.09
N ASN A 153 -51.05 -16.75 8.93
CA ASN A 153 -51.08 -16.00 7.65
C ASN A 153 -49.67 -15.62 7.15
N SER A 154 -48.82 -16.60 6.84
CA SER A 154 -47.53 -16.34 6.18
C SER A 154 -47.46 -17.04 4.83
N GLU A 155 -47.32 -16.24 3.76
CA GLU A 155 -46.98 -16.71 2.41
C GLU A 155 -45.64 -17.46 2.46
N THR A 156 -45.72 -18.77 2.55
CA THR A 156 -44.56 -19.65 2.56
C THR A 156 -44.26 -19.99 1.10
N SER A 157 -43.28 -19.31 0.50
CA SER A 157 -42.93 -19.51 -0.91
C SER A 157 -42.06 -20.74 -1.07
N CYS A 158 -42.61 -21.76 -1.72
CA CYS A 158 -42.00 -23.06 -1.97
C CYS A 158 -40.85 -23.05 -2.98
N ASP A 159 -40.72 -21.97 -3.77
CA ASP A 159 -39.65 -21.78 -4.77
C ASP A 159 -38.24 -21.84 -4.14
N MET A 160 -38.15 -21.56 -2.83
CA MET A 160 -36.90 -21.60 -2.08
C MET A 160 -36.29 -23.01 -1.97
N LEU A 161 -37.09 -24.08 -2.05
CA LEU A 161 -36.64 -25.48 -1.92
C LEU A 161 -35.88 -25.99 -3.16
N LEU A 162 -35.96 -25.29 -4.30
CA LEU A 162 -35.40 -25.73 -5.58
C LEU A 162 -33.88 -25.51 -5.69
N TYR A 163 -33.18 -25.00 -4.67
CA TYR A 163 -31.82 -24.50 -4.85
C TYR A 163 -30.74 -25.57 -4.53
N PRO A 164 -30.06 -26.17 -5.54
CA PRO A 164 -28.94 -27.07 -5.29
C PRO A 164 -27.71 -26.25 -4.89
N ILE A 165 -27.60 -25.97 -3.58
CA ILE A 165 -26.48 -25.21 -2.98
C ILE A 165 -25.13 -25.75 -3.44
N LEU A 166 -24.99 -27.08 -3.54
CA LEU A 166 -23.75 -27.73 -3.96
C LEU A 166 -23.31 -27.31 -5.37
N ASN A 167 -24.23 -27.24 -6.34
CA ASN A 167 -23.92 -26.89 -7.73
C ASN A 167 -23.52 -25.41 -7.88
N GLU A 168 -24.14 -24.55 -7.09
CA GLU A 168 -23.86 -23.12 -7.07
C GLU A 168 -22.54 -22.81 -6.36
N MET A 169 -22.25 -23.52 -5.25
CA MET A 169 -20.95 -23.48 -4.59
C MET A 169 -19.82 -23.96 -5.51
N THR A 170 -20.02 -25.03 -6.28
CA THR A 170 -19.03 -25.45 -7.28
C THR A 170 -18.82 -24.39 -8.36
N THR A 171 -19.88 -23.70 -8.78
CA THR A 171 -19.79 -22.61 -9.76
C THR A 171 -18.99 -21.41 -9.22
N PHE A 172 -19.25 -20.99 -7.98
CA PHE A 172 -18.46 -19.93 -7.33
C PHE A 172 -16.99 -20.33 -7.15
N ALA A 173 -16.71 -21.57 -6.75
CA ALA A 173 -15.34 -22.08 -6.65
C ALA A 173 -14.61 -22.00 -8.00
N ILE A 174 -15.27 -22.40 -9.09
CA ILE A 174 -14.72 -22.26 -10.45
C ILE A 174 -14.44 -20.80 -10.78
N TYR A 175 -15.33 -19.86 -10.45
CA TYR A 175 -15.08 -18.42 -10.66
C TYR A 175 -13.86 -17.92 -9.88
N TYR A 176 -13.69 -18.31 -8.62
CA TYR A 176 -12.47 -17.95 -7.86
C TYR A 176 -11.20 -18.53 -8.50
N CYS A 177 -11.23 -19.78 -8.95
CA CYS A 177 -10.09 -20.40 -9.64
C CYS A 177 -9.74 -19.69 -10.94
N VAL A 178 -10.75 -19.32 -11.75
CA VAL A 178 -10.55 -18.62 -13.03
C VAL A 178 -10.01 -17.21 -12.79
N ILE A 179 -10.56 -16.46 -11.83
CA ILE A 179 -10.05 -15.13 -11.47
C ILE A 179 -8.61 -15.25 -10.96
N GLY A 180 -8.31 -16.21 -10.08
CA GLY A 180 -6.97 -16.43 -9.54
C GLY A 180 -5.94 -16.76 -10.62
N ALA A 181 -6.28 -17.66 -11.55
CA ALA A 181 -5.42 -17.98 -12.70
C ALA A 181 -5.23 -16.78 -13.62
N GLY A 182 -6.30 -16.01 -13.88
CA GLY A 182 -6.23 -14.78 -14.66
C GLY A 182 -5.33 -13.71 -14.03
N VAL A 183 -5.45 -13.50 -12.71
CA VAL A 183 -4.59 -12.58 -11.95
C VAL A 183 -3.14 -13.03 -11.97
N LEU A 184 -2.87 -14.33 -11.84
CA LEU A 184 -1.50 -14.86 -11.90
C LEU A 184 -0.83 -14.54 -13.25
N ILE A 185 -1.54 -14.78 -14.35
CA ILE A 185 -1.04 -14.52 -15.70
C ILE A 185 -0.86 -13.01 -15.91
N THR A 186 -1.89 -12.21 -15.62
CA THR A 186 -1.87 -10.76 -15.86
C THR A 186 -0.87 -10.03 -14.98
N SER A 187 -0.72 -10.42 -13.71
CA SER A 187 0.27 -9.81 -12.79
C SER A 187 1.70 -10.14 -13.22
N TYR A 188 1.95 -11.36 -13.70
CA TYR A 188 3.25 -11.73 -14.25
C TYR A 188 3.60 -10.85 -15.46
N PHE A 189 2.70 -10.78 -16.46
CA PHE A 189 2.93 -9.95 -17.64
C PHE A 189 3.06 -8.46 -17.31
N GLN A 190 2.25 -7.94 -16.37
CA GLN A 190 2.38 -6.57 -15.89
C GLN A 190 3.81 -6.28 -15.42
N VAL A 191 4.31 -7.04 -14.43
CA VAL A 191 5.63 -6.73 -13.84
C VAL A 191 6.75 -7.01 -14.84
N SER A 192 6.71 -8.15 -15.53
CA SER A 192 7.78 -8.54 -16.46
C SER A 192 7.91 -7.58 -17.64
N LEU A 193 6.80 -7.13 -18.24
CA LEU A 193 6.84 -6.23 -19.40
C LEU A 193 7.31 -4.81 -19.03
N TRP A 194 6.83 -4.27 -17.91
CA TRP A 194 7.28 -2.96 -17.42
C TRP A 194 8.76 -2.98 -17.04
N MET A 195 9.22 -4.00 -16.31
CA MET A 195 10.62 -4.13 -15.93
C MET A 195 11.54 -4.31 -17.14
N THR A 196 11.14 -5.14 -18.11
CA THR A 196 11.95 -5.35 -19.33
C THR A 196 12.04 -4.06 -20.16
N ALA A 197 10.94 -3.31 -20.29
CA ALA A 197 10.94 -2.03 -21.01
C ALA A 197 11.78 -0.96 -20.30
N ALA A 198 11.79 -0.94 -18.97
CA ALA A 198 12.62 -0.04 -18.17
C ALA A 198 14.11 -0.37 -18.28
N GLU A 199 14.49 -1.64 -18.16
CA GLU A 199 15.89 -2.08 -18.29
C GLU A 199 16.46 -1.74 -19.67
N ARG A 200 15.69 -1.95 -20.73
CA ARG A 200 16.12 -1.61 -22.10
C ARG A 200 16.32 -0.12 -22.29
N GLN A 201 15.45 0.71 -21.71
CA GLN A 201 15.61 2.17 -21.73
C GLN A 201 16.81 2.61 -20.89
N ALA A 202 16.97 2.08 -19.68
CA ALA A 202 18.12 2.36 -18.82
C ALA A 202 19.44 1.98 -19.49
N HIS A 203 19.50 0.84 -20.19
CA HIS A 203 20.66 0.43 -20.96
C HIS A 203 21.02 1.46 -22.06
N ARG A 204 20.04 1.94 -22.84
CA ARG A 204 20.28 2.98 -23.86
C ARG A 204 20.71 4.31 -23.24
N ILE A 205 20.10 4.70 -22.11
CA ILE A 205 20.49 5.91 -21.37
C ILE A 205 21.94 5.80 -20.91
N ARG A 206 22.36 4.67 -20.31
CA ARG A 206 23.76 4.43 -19.90
C ARG A 206 24.73 4.56 -21.07
N GLN A 207 24.37 4.01 -22.23
CA GLN A 207 25.21 4.06 -23.43
C GLN A 207 25.37 5.49 -23.98
N GLU A 208 24.28 6.22 -24.17
CA GLU A 208 24.35 7.60 -24.70
C GLU A 208 24.99 8.56 -23.70
N PHE A 209 24.72 8.39 -22.40
CA PHE A 209 25.37 9.16 -21.33
C PHE A 209 26.89 8.97 -21.33
N LEU A 210 27.36 7.71 -21.31
CA LEU A 210 28.80 7.43 -21.30
C LEU A 210 29.47 7.91 -22.60
N LYS A 211 28.81 7.70 -23.74
CA LYS A 211 29.31 8.11 -25.06
C LYS A 211 29.47 9.62 -25.18
N ASN A 212 28.56 10.42 -24.62
CA ASN A 212 28.64 11.87 -24.70
C ASN A 212 29.59 12.45 -23.65
N ILE A 213 29.67 11.88 -22.45
CA ILE A 213 30.66 12.30 -21.44
C ILE A 213 32.08 12.07 -21.94
N LEU A 214 32.37 10.90 -22.55
CA LEU A 214 33.71 10.62 -23.09
C LEU A 214 34.12 11.51 -24.28
N ARG A 215 33.19 12.31 -24.82
CA ARG A 215 33.45 13.27 -25.92
C ARG A 215 33.65 14.71 -25.45
N GLN A 216 33.42 15.00 -24.16
CA GLN A 216 33.59 16.33 -23.62
C GLN A 216 35.07 16.75 -23.61
N ASP A 217 35.32 18.05 -23.72
CA ASP A 217 36.67 18.60 -23.67
C ASP A 217 37.24 18.57 -22.24
N ILE A 218 38.57 18.69 -22.13
CA ILE A 218 39.25 18.63 -20.84
C ILE A 218 38.83 19.77 -19.89
N GLY A 219 38.47 20.94 -20.43
CA GLY A 219 38.01 22.08 -19.63
C GLY A 219 36.63 21.84 -18.99
N TRP A 220 35.77 21.06 -19.65
CA TRP A 220 34.52 20.59 -19.05
C TRP A 220 34.76 19.66 -17.84
N PHE A 221 35.77 18.79 -17.92
CA PHE A 221 36.18 17.94 -16.80
C PHE A 221 36.85 18.73 -15.66
N ASP A 222 37.46 19.89 -15.94
CA ASP A 222 37.99 20.77 -14.90
C ASP A 222 36.87 21.43 -14.06
N THR A 223 35.63 21.47 -14.56
CA THR A 223 34.46 22.03 -13.85
C THR A 223 33.50 20.98 -13.28
N HIS A 224 33.71 19.68 -13.53
CA HIS A 224 32.83 18.60 -13.08
C HIS A 224 33.62 17.52 -12.35
N GLU A 225 33.17 17.14 -11.15
CA GLU A 225 33.87 16.12 -10.38
C GLU A 225 33.63 14.70 -10.91
N ALA A 226 34.71 13.93 -11.06
CA ALA A 226 34.64 12.54 -11.52
C ALA A 226 33.78 11.64 -10.60
N ALA A 227 33.79 11.92 -9.29
CA ALA A 227 32.97 11.19 -8.31
C ALA A 227 31.47 11.45 -8.53
N GLU A 228 31.08 12.69 -8.83
CA GLU A 228 29.70 13.03 -9.17
C GLU A 228 29.26 12.25 -10.41
N LEU A 229 30.05 12.29 -11.49
CA LEU A 229 29.70 11.61 -12.75
C LEU A 229 29.52 10.10 -12.59
N ASN A 230 30.35 9.45 -11.77
CA ASN A 230 30.19 8.03 -11.46
C ASN A 230 28.90 7.73 -10.69
N THR A 231 28.54 8.62 -9.74
CA THR A 231 27.29 8.53 -8.98
C THR A 231 26.08 8.74 -9.89
N ARG A 232 26.15 9.69 -10.83
CA ARG A 232 25.09 9.90 -11.85
C ARG A 232 24.88 8.66 -12.72
N LEU A 233 25.97 8.03 -13.18
CA LEU A 233 25.92 6.83 -14.02
C LEU A 233 25.29 5.63 -13.30
N SER A 234 25.61 5.45 -12.02
CA SER A 234 25.19 4.27 -11.25
C SER A 234 23.85 4.48 -10.55
N ASP A 235 23.68 5.57 -9.80
CA ASP A 235 22.53 5.77 -8.92
C ASP A 235 21.38 6.48 -9.63
N ASP A 236 21.65 7.60 -10.32
CA ASP A 236 20.57 8.39 -10.91
C ASP A 236 19.90 7.68 -12.08
N ILE A 237 20.67 6.94 -12.90
CA ILE A 237 20.07 6.10 -13.94
C ILE A 237 19.22 4.97 -13.34
N THR A 238 19.63 4.40 -12.21
CA THR A 238 18.84 3.39 -11.49
C THR A 238 17.56 4.01 -10.91
N LYS A 239 17.59 5.23 -10.37
CA LYS A 239 16.38 5.96 -9.95
C LYS A 239 15.42 6.20 -11.12
N ILE A 240 15.94 6.51 -12.31
CA ILE A 240 15.12 6.66 -13.53
C ILE A 240 14.45 5.31 -13.84
N GLN A 241 15.23 4.23 -13.86
CA GLN A 241 14.78 2.87 -14.12
C GLN A 241 13.65 2.45 -13.16
N ASP A 242 13.82 2.67 -11.85
CA ASP A 242 12.83 2.32 -10.84
C ASP A 242 11.50 3.07 -11.04
N GLY A 243 11.58 4.36 -11.38
CA GLY A 243 10.37 5.17 -11.57
C GLY A 243 9.61 4.89 -12.86
N ILE A 244 10.28 4.43 -13.92
CA ILE A 244 9.63 4.02 -15.19
C ILE A 244 9.29 2.53 -15.26
N GLY A 245 9.74 1.74 -14.28
CA GLY A 245 9.60 0.28 -14.21
C GLY A 245 8.27 -0.20 -13.64
N ASP A 246 8.32 -1.22 -12.78
CA ASP A 246 7.15 -1.87 -12.18
C ASP A 246 6.19 -0.89 -11.49
N LYS A 247 6.71 0.22 -10.94
CA LYS A 247 5.92 1.26 -10.27
C LYS A 247 4.86 1.90 -11.15
N MET A 248 5.12 2.04 -12.45
CA MET A 248 4.13 2.53 -13.41
C MET A 248 3.01 1.51 -13.61
N GLY A 249 3.35 0.22 -13.68
CA GLY A 249 2.38 -0.86 -13.69
C GLY A 249 1.53 -0.86 -12.41
N SER A 250 2.15 -0.77 -11.24
CA SER A 250 1.43 -0.67 -9.96
C SER A 250 0.52 0.55 -9.90
N PHE A 251 0.94 1.71 -10.43
CA PHE A 251 0.08 2.89 -10.50
C PHE A 251 -1.20 2.60 -11.31
N VAL A 252 -1.07 2.01 -12.50
CA VAL A 252 -2.21 1.65 -13.36
C VAL A 252 -3.11 0.62 -12.67
N GLN A 253 -2.53 -0.38 -11.99
CA GLN A 253 -3.27 -1.38 -11.23
C GLN A 253 -4.09 -0.76 -10.10
N TRP A 254 -3.46 0.05 -9.26
CA TRP A 254 -4.13 0.71 -8.13
C TRP A 254 -5.18 1.72 -8.61
N PHE A 255 -4.90 2.45 -9.69
CA PHE A 255 -5.86 3.37 -10.28
C PHE A 255 -7.06 2.64 -10.92
N SER A 256 -6.82 1.51 -11.58
CA SER A 256 -7.88 0.64 -12.11
C SER A 256 -8.76 0.06 -10.99
N SER A 257 -8.15 -0.41 -9.90
CA SER A 257 -8.87 -0.90 -8.71
C SER A 257 -9.71 0.21 -8.07
N PHE A 258 -9.18 1.44 -7.99
CA PHE A 258 -9.94 2.61 -7.56
C PHE A 258 -11.19 2.83 -8.43
N ILE A 259 -11.03 2.94 -9.74
CA ILE A 259 -12.18 3.16 -10.65
C ILE A 259 -13.18 2.01 -10.56
N THR A 260 -12.70 0.76 -10.67
CA THR A 260 -13.56 -0.42 -10.67
C THR A 260 -14.32 -0.57 -9.35
N GLY A 261 -13.67 -0.35 -8.21
CA GLY A 261 -14.29 -0.41 -6.88
C GLY A 261 -15.42 0.59 -6.71
N PHE A 262 -15.23 1.83 -7.17
CA PHE A 262 -16.29 2.85 -7.13
C PHE A 262 -17.41 2.58 -8.13
N VAL A 263 -17.09 2.17 -9.36
CA VAL A 263 -18.10 1.80 -10.36
C VAL A 263 -18.99 0.67 -9.83
N ILE A 264 -18.41 -0.39 -9.27
CA ILE A 264 -19.17 -1.49 -8.66
C ILE A 264 -20.02 -0.98 -7.48
N GLY A 265 -19.45 -0.14 -6.62
CA GLY A 265 -20.21 0.47 -5.51
C GLY A 265 -21.46 1.23 -5.98
N PHE A 266 -21.31 2.09 -6.99
CA PHE A 266 -22.43 2.88 -7.52
C PHE A 266 -23.47 2.02 -8.27
N VAL A 267 -23.04 0.98 -8.99
CA VAL A 267 -23.96 0.08 -9.72
C VAL A 267 -24.78 -0.78 -8.76
N TYR A 268 -24.16 -1.37 -7.74
CA TYR A 268 -24.86 -2.28 -6.81
C TYR A 268 -25.64 -1.54 -5.71
N GLY A 269 -25.22 -0.34 -5.32
CA GLY A 269 -25.91 0.40 -4.28
C GLY A 269 -25.36 1.81 -4.07
N TRP A 270 -25.89 2.76 -4.85
CA TRP A 270 -25.48 4.16 -4.79
C TRP A 270 -25.72 4.84 -3.44
N LYS A 271 -26.82 4.54 -2.72
CA LYS A 271 -27.14 5.18 -1.42
C LYS A 271 -26.08 4.88 -0.36
N LEU A 272 -25.68 3.60 -0.23
CA LEU A 272 -24.65 3.18 0.71
C LEU A 272 -23.27 3.72 0.30
N THR A 273 -22.96 3.73 -0.99
CA THR A 273 -21.71 4.29 -1.53
C THR A 273 -21.54 5.77 -1.16
N LEU A 274 -22.60 6.57 -1.30
CA LEU A 274 -22.57 8.00 -0.94
C LEU A 274 -22.31 8.22 0.56
N VAL A 275 -22.84 7.35 1.43
CA VAL A 275 -22.57 7.45 2.88
C VAL A 275 -21.10 7.17 3.19
N ILE A 276 -20.50 6.14 2.56
CA ILE A 276 -19.07 5.82 2.75
C ILE A 276 -18.19 6.96 2.17
N LEU A 277 -18.58 7.51 1.02
CA LEU A 277 -17.92 8.67 0.42
C LEU A 277 -18.00 9.92 1.31
N ALA A 278 -19.10 10.16 2.00
CA ALA A 278 -19.24 11.31 2.90
C ALA A 278 -18.24 11.28 4.07
N VAL A 279 -17.84 10.07 4.52
CA VAL A 279 -16.84 9.92 5.60
C VAL A 279 -15.40 9.96 5.07
N SER A 280 -15.21 9.70 3.77
CA SER A 280 -13.86 9.63 3.16
C SER A 280 -13.03 10.92 3.29
N PRO A 281 -13.58 12.14 3.07
CA PRO A 281 -12.84 13.39 3.29
C PRO A 281 -12.32 13.56 4.72
N PHE A 282 -13.06 13.07 5.71
CA PHE A 282 -12.61 13.12 7.10
C PHE A 282 -11.38 12.23 7.33
N LEU A 283 -11.37 11.03 6.74
CA LEU A 283 -10.22 10.12 6.80
C LEU A 283 -9.00 10.70 6.06
N VAL A 284 -9.20 11.26 4.86
CA VAL A 284 -8.12 11.92 4.09
C VAL A 284 -7.58 13.14 4.83
N GLY A 285 -8.46 13.96 5.43
CA GLY A 285 -8.06 15.12 6.23
C GLY A 285 -7.25 14.74 7.47
N ALA A 286 -7.69 13.71 8.20
CA ALA A 286 -6.97 13.18 9.36
C ALA A 286 -5.60 12.63 8.95
N ALA A 287 -5.55 11.76 7.92
CA ALA A 287 -4.31 11.19 7.41
C ALA A 287 -3.34 12.29 6.92
N GLY A 288 -3.84 13.32 6.24
CA GLY A 288 -3.03 14.45 5.79
C GLY A 288 -2.46 15.29 6.93
N LEU A 289 -3.26 15.57 7.96
CA LEU A 289 -2.80 16.26 9.17
C LEU A 289 -1.70 15.47 9.88
N PHE A 290 -1.91 14.18 10.11
CA PHE A 290 -0.94 13.33 10.77
C PHE A 290 0.32 13.09 9.94
N SER A 291 0.20 12.97 8.61
CA SER A 291 1.35 12.91 7.71
C SER A 291 2.22 14.15 7.82
N LYS A 292 1.60 15.35 7.89
CA LYS A 292 2.32 16.61 8.08
C LYS A 292 2.98 16.70 9.46
N LEU A 293 2.31 16.25 10.52
CA LEU A 293 2.88 16.21 11.87
C LEU A 293 4.07 15.24 11.95
N ALA A 294 3.94 14.04 11.39
CA ALA A 294 5.00 13.04 11.32
C ALA A 294 6.21 13.55 10.52
N ALA A 295 5.99 14.19 9.37
CA ALA A 295 7.05 14.82 8.59
C ALA A 295 7.76 15.95 9.38
N SER A 296 7.01 16.79 10.09
CA SER A 296 7.58 17.85 10.91
C SER A 296 8.43 17.30 12.07
N MET A 297 7.98 16.23 12.75
CA MET A 297 8.75 15.61 13.83
C MET A 297 9.99 14.91 13.31
N THR A 298 9.90 14.24 12.16
CA THR A 298 11.05 13.62 11.49
C THR A 298 12.10 14.67 11.12
N SER A 299 11.69 15.84 10.62
CA SER A 299 12.61 16.93 10.33
C SER A 299 13.34 17.44 11.58
N LYS A 300 12.66 17.57 12.72
CA LYS A 300 13.27 18.02 13.99
C LYS A 300 14.23 16.99 14.57
N GLU A 301 13.89 15.71 14.47
CA GLU A 301 14.78 14.61 14.86
C GLU A 301 16.05 14.60 14.02
N LEU A 302 15.93 14.71 12.70
CA LEU A 302 17.08 14.79 11.78
C LEU A 302 17.96 16.01 12.07
N GLU A 303 17.35 17.16 12.38
CA GLU A 303 18.10 18.38 12.74
C GLU A 303 18.88 18.22 14.05
N ALA A 304 18.28 17.59 15.06
CA ALA A 304 18.97 17.29 16.32
C ALA A 304 20.10 16.26 16.11
N TYR A 305 19.88 15.25 15.28
CA TYR A 305 20.92 14.28 14.90
C TYR A 305 22.06 14.93 14.12
N ALA A 306 21.78 15.88 13.22
CA ALA A 306 22.80 16.58 12.46
C ALA A 306 23.75 17.38 13.38
N ARG A 307 23.25 17.94 14.50
CA ARG A 307 24.10 18.58 15.51
C ARG A 307 25.04 17.60 16.20
N ALA A 308 24.57 16.38 16.52
CA ALA A 308 25.43 15.34 17.07
C ALA A 308 26.47 14.86 16.02
N GLY A 309 26.03 14.69 14.77
CA GLY A 309 26.87 14.33 13.63
C GLY A 309 28.01 15.33 13.39
N GLY A 310 27.70 16.64 13.42
CA GLY A 310 28.72 17.68 13.28
C GLY A 310 29.79 17.66 14.39
N VAL A 311 29.41 17.30 15.62
CA VAL A 311 30.40 17.07 16.70
C VAL A 311 31.29 15.88 16.39
N ALA A 312 30.71 14.76 15.94
CA ALA A 312 31.51 13.59 15.59
C ALA A 312 32.45 13.89 14.41
N GLU A 313 31.98 14.61 13.39
CA GLU A 313 32.76 15.01 12.23
C GLU A 313 33.96 15.90 12.61
N GLU A 314 33.75 16.91 13.48
CA GLU A 314 34.82 17.76 14.01
C GLU A 314 35.86 16.93 14.77
N VAL A 315 35.42 16.03 15.65
CA VAL A 315 36.30 15.20 16.49
C VAL A 315 37.10 14.21 15.63
N PHE A 316 36.49 13.58 14.64
CA PHE A 316 37.18 12.65 13.74
C PHE A 316 38.14 13.38 12.81
N GLY A 317 37.76 14.54 12.29
CA GLY A 317 38.65 15.39 11.50
C GLY A 317 39.87 15.87 12.29
N ALA A 318 39.71 16.15 13.59
CA ALA A 318 40.76 16.64 14.47
C ALA A 318 41.30 15.59 15.46
N ILE A 319 41.18 14.30 15.17
CA ILE A 319 41.42 13.21 16.15
C ILE A 319 42.82 13.25 16.79
N ARG A 320 43.85 13.62 16.01
CA ARG A 320 45.22 13.75 16.50
C ARG A 320 45.34 14.83 17.57
N THR A 321 44.63 15.94 17.41
CA THR A 321 44.60 17.05 18.37
C THR A 321 43.86 16.62 19.65
N VAL A 322 42.69 15.99 19.51
CA VAL A 322 41.89 15.55 20.66
C VAL A 322 42.68 14.57 21.54
N VAL A 323 43.39 13.61 20.93
CA VAL A 323 44.25 12.66 21.66
C VAL A 323 45.46 13.35 22.27
N ALA A 324 46.12 14.27 21.56
CA ALA A 324 47.28 15.00 22.07
C ALA A 324 46.97 15.83 23.34
N PHE A 325 45.75 16.35 23.47
CA PHE A 325 45.29 17.08 24.65
C PHE A 325 44.50 16.24 25.66
N GLY A 326 44.39 14.91 25.48
CA GLY A 326 43.65 14.02 26.38
C GLY A 326 42.15 14.32 26.47
N GLY A 327 41.56 14.92 25.41
CA GLY A 327 40.17 15.41 25.39
C GLY A 327 39.10 14.36 25.08
N GLN A 328 39.46 13.07 24.99
CA GLN A 328 38.57 12.00 24.52
C GLN A 328 37.26 11.92 25.32
N GLU A 329 37.34 11.92 26.65
CA GLU A 329 36.18 11.81 27.53
C GLU A 329 35.27 13.05 27.44
N LYS A 330 35.89 14.23 27.29
CA LYS A 330 35.17 15.50 27.16
C LYS A 330 34.34 15.53 25.87
N GLU A 331 34.93 15.08 24.76
CA GLU A 331 34.26 15.02 23.46
C GLU A 331 33.20 13.91 23.41
N ALA A 332 33.43 12.78 24.08
CA ALA A 332 32.42 11.73 24.26
C ALA A 332 31.19 12.26 25.01
N GLN A 333 31.40 13.05 26.08
CA GLN A 333 30.31 13.66 26.83
C GLN A 333 29.57 14.74 26.02
N ARG A 334 30.29 15.51 25.20
CA ARG A 334 29.72 16.50 24.27
C ARG A 334 28.80 15.83 23.26
N TYR A 335 29.25 14.71 22.68
CA TYR A 335 28.45 13.90 21.77
C TYR A 335 27.22 13.30 22.46
N ALA A 336 27.39 12.72 23.65
CA ALA A 336 26.29 12.14 24.44
C ALA A 336 25.20 13.18 24.76
N THR A 337 25.58 14.40 25.11
CA THR A 337 24.64 15.50 25.40
C THR A 337 23.76 15.81 24.19
N ASN A 338 24.35 15.94 23.00
CA ASN A 338 23.59 16.15 21.76
C ASN A 338 22.71 14.93 21.41
N LEU A 339 23.18 13.72 21.73
CA LEU A 339 22.39 12.50 21.52
C LEU A 339 21.13 12.45 22.40
N THR A 340 21.19 12.92 23.65
CA THR A 340 20.00 12.96 24.52
C THR A 340 18.91 13.88 23.98
N GLU A 341 19.29 14.96 23.29
CA GLU A 341 18.34 15.84 22.63
C GLU A 341 17.66 15.12 21.46
N ALA A 342 18.44 14.46 20.60
CA ALA A 342 17.93 13.64 19.50
C ALA A 342 17.01 12.52 20.02
N GLN A 343 17.39 11.84 21.10
CA GLN A 343 16.59 10.81 21.76
C GLN A 343 15.22 11.35 22.22
N ARG A 344 15.18 12.54 22.84
CA ARG A 344 13.90 13.16 23.28
C ARG A 344 12.98 13.45 22.09
N PHE A 345 13.52 13.94 20.98
CA PHE A 345 12.74 14.12 19.75
C PHE A 345 12.26 12.79 19.17
N GLY A 346 13.10 11.75 19.19
CA GLY A 346 12.74 10.39 18.78
C GLY A 346 11.60 9.80 19.61
N VAL A 347 11.64 9.92 20.94
CA VAL A 347 10.55 9.46 21.83
C VAL A 347 9.24 10.22 21.54
N LYS A 348 9.32 11.54 21.37
CA LYS A 348 8.14 12.36 21.04
C LYS A 348 7.56 12.04 19.66
N LYS A 349 8.42 11.75 18.68
CA LYS A 349 8.03 11.25 17.36
C LYS A 349 7.33 9.90 17.48
N GLY A 350 7.90 8.98 18.26
CA GLY A 350 7.30 7.66 18.52
C GLY A 350 5.88 7.77 19.08
N PHE A 351 5.68 8.61 20.10
CA PHE A 351 4.34 8.88 20.65
C PHE A 351 3.40 9.50 19.61
N THR A 352 3.87 10.49 18.85
CA THR A 352 3.08 11.15 17.81
C THR A 352 2.64 10.16 16.73
N ASN A 353 3.55 9.30 16.25
CA ASN A 353 3.27 8.27 15.25
C ASN A 353 2.30 7.21 15.80
N GLY A 354 2.50 6.75 17.03
CA GLY A 354 1.61 5.80 17.69
C GLY A 354 0.19 6.35 17.85
N ALA A 355 0.05 7.58 18.36
CA ALA A 355 -1.24 8.25 18.48
C ALA A 355 -1.91 8.47 17.12
N SER A 356 -1.14 8.85 16.10
CA SER A 356 -1.63 9.01 14.72
C SER A 356 -2.17 7.69 14.17
N MET A 357 -1.41 6.60 14.34
CA MET A 357 -1.80 5.28 13.85
C MET A 357 -3.07 4.78 14.56
N GLY A 358 -3.14 4.94 15.90
CA GLY A 358 -4.32 4.61 16.68
C GLY A 358 -5.56 5.40 16.25
N PHE A 359 -5.43 6.70 16.00
CA PHE A 359 -6.53 7.53 15.52
C PHE A 359 -7.02 7.12 14.13
N ILE A 360 -6.11 6.83 13.20
CA ILE A 360 -6.48 6.36 11.85
C ILE A 360 -7.28 5.05 11.92
N TRP A 361 -6.83 4.08 12.71
CA TRP A 361 -7.55 2.82 12.91
C TRP A 361 -8.91 3.02 13.60
N PHE A 362 -8.98 3.89 14.60
CA PHE A 362 -10.25 4.25 15.25
C PHE A 362 -11.26 4.79 14.23
N VAL A 363 -10.84 5.74 13.37
CA VAL A 363 -11.71 6.30 12.31
C VAL A 363 -12.15 5.22 11.33
N ILE A 364 -11.26 4.31 10.93
CA ILE A 364 -11.62 3.18 10.04
C ILE A 364 -12.72 2.32 10.68
N PHE A 365 -12.59 1.94 11.96
CA PHE A 365 -13.62 1.17 12.65
C PHE A 365 -14.94 1.93 12.82
N CYS A 366 -14.90 3.25 13.04
CA CYS A 366 -16.11 4.09 13.04
C CYS A 366 -16.79 4.11 11.65
N CYS A 367 -16.01 4.19 10.56
CA CYS A 367 -16.54 4.09 9.20
C CYS A 367 -17.23 2.73 8.97
N TYR A 368 -16.62 1.65 9.48
CA TYR A 368 -17.17 0.31 9.36
C TYR A 368 -18.49 0.21 10.13
N ALA A 369 -18.51 0.65 11.39
CA ALA A 369 -19.71 0.65 12.21
C ALA A 369 -20.85 1.44 11.55
N LEU A 370 -20.58 2.64 11.02
CA LEU A 370 -21.57 3.45 10.32
C LEU A 370 -22.05 2.77 9.03
N GLY A 371 -21.13 2.24 8.22
CA GLY A 371 -21.44 1.55 6.97
C GLY A 371 -22.32 0.32 7.19
N PHE A 372 -22.02 -0.51 8.20
CA PHE A 372 -22.83 -1.67 8.56
C PHE A 372 -24.16 -1.30 9.21
N TRP A 373 -24.20 -0.28 10.07
CA TRP A 373 -25.46 0.17 10.68
C TRP A 373 -26.43 0.70 9.63
N TYR A 374 -25.96 1.59 8.74
CA TYR A 374 -26.80 2.14 7.67
C TYR A 374 -27.12 1.08 6.62
N GLY A 375 -26.14 0.26 6.22
CA GLY A 375 -26.34 -0.85 5.29
C GLY A 375 -27.37 -1.87 5.80
N GLY A 376 -27.29 -2.25 7.07
CA GLY A 376 -28.28 -3.14 7.70
C GLY A 376 -29.68 -2.52 7.76
N LYS A 377 -29.77 -1.19 7.96
CA LYS A 377 -31.05 -0.47 7.86
C LYS A 377 -31.62 -0.53 6.44
N LEU A 378 -30.80 -0.32 5.40
CA LEU A 378 -31.23 -0.45 3.99
C LEU A 378 -31.71 -1.86 3.66
N VAL A 379 -31.01 -2.89 4.12
CA VAL A 379 -31.43 -4.29 3.91
C VAL A 379 -32.78 -4.58 4.59
N ARG A 380 -33.07 -3.95 5.73
CA ARG A 380 -34.34 -4.12 6.43
C ARG A 380 -35.49 -3.34 5.80
N ASP A 381 -35.24 -2.08 5.46
CA ASP A 381 -36.27 -1.12 5.06
C ASP A 381 -36.52 -1.15 3.52
N GLU A 382 -35.54 -1.57 2.70
CA GLU A 382 -35.61 -1.64 1.23
C GLU A 382 -35.22 -3.05 0.70
N LYS A 383 -35.95 -4.08 1.12
CA LYS A 383 -35.67 -5.50 0.80
C LYS A 383 -35.56 -5.80 -0.70
N ASP A 384 -36.28 -5.08 -1.55
CA ASP A 384 -36.28 -5.31 -3.00
C ASP A 384 -35.02 -4.76 -3.68
N ASN A 385 -34.41 -3.71 -3.10
CA ASN A 385 -33.25 -3.04 -3.67
C ASN A 385 -31.93 -3.56 -3.07
N TYR A 386 -31.93 -3.83 -1.76
CA TYR A 386 -30.73 -4.19 -0.99
C TYR A 386 -30.84 -5.58 -0.36
N THR A 387 -29.99 -6.49 -0.82
CA THR A 387 -29.74 -7.79 -0.18
C THR A 387 -28.47 -7.72 0.67
N VAL A 388 -28.26 -8.69 1.57
CA VAL A 388 -27.08 -8.74 2.45
C VAL A 388 -25.80 -8.81 1.61
N GLY A 389 -25.78 -9.60 0.55
CA GLY A 389 -24.69 -9.71 -0.41
C GLY A 389 -24.41 -8.38 -1.10
N LYS A 390 -25.41 -7.69 -1.65
CA LYS A 390 -25.23 -6.35 -2.26
C LYS A 390 -24.64 -5.32 -1.27
N MET A 391 -25.08 -5.33 -0.01
CA MET A 391 -24.50 -4.47 1.03
C MET A 391 -23.00 -4.73 1.19
N ILE A 392 -22.61 -6.01 1.30
CA ILE A 392 -21.21 -6.42 1.45
C ILE A 392 -20.39 -6.07 0.20
N ILE A 393 -20.96 -6.26 -1.01
CA ILE A 393 -20.33 -5.90 -2.29
C ILE A 393 -19.96 -4.42 -2.29
N VAL A 394 -20.94 -3.56 -2.02
CA VAL A 394 -20.77 -2.11 -2.03
C VAL A 394 -19.74 -1.68 -0.98
N PHE A 395 -19.87 -2.20 0.24
CA PHE A 395 -18.97 -1.83 1.34
C PHE A 395 -17.50 -2.14 1.02
N PHE A 396 -17.19 -3.39 0.67
CA PHE A 396 -15.79 -3.77 0.41
C PHE A 396 -15.25 -3.17 -0.89
N SER A 397 -16.06 -3.07 -1.96
CA SER A 397 -15.61 -2.51 -3.24
C SER A 397 -15.21 -1.04 -3.11
N VAL A 398 -15.99 -0.25 -2.37
CA VAL A 398 -15.70 1.18 -2.15
C VAL A 398 -14.47 1.36 -1.26
N ILE A 399 -14.34 0.56 -0.18
CA ILE A 399 -13.18 0.62 0.71
C ILE A 399 -11.90 0.22 -0.02
N ILE A 400 -11.92 -0.87 -0.79
CA ILE A 400 -10.79 -1.30 -1.60
C ILE A 400 -10.44 -0.24 -2.63
N GLY A 401 -11.44 0.36 -3.28
CA GLY A 401 -11.21 1.47 -4.19
C GLY A 401 -10.48 2.63 -3.51
N ALA A 402 -10.98 3.07 -2.35
CA ALA A 402 -10.38 4.15 -1.56
C ALA A 402 -8.94 3.83 -1.11
N PHE A 403 -8.67 2.62 -0.61
CA PHE A 403 -7.31 2.21 -0.25
C PHE A 403 -6.38 2.10 -1.45
N SER A 404 -6.90 1.67 -2.60
CA SER A 404 -6.10 1.57 -3.82
C SER A 404 -5.54 2.93 -4.22
N LEU A 405 -6.33 4.01 -4.09
CA LEU A 405 -5.84 5.37 -4.34
C LEU A 405 -4.69 5.75 -3.39
N GLY A 406 -4.76 5.35 -2.12
CA GLY A 406 -3.65 5.55 -1.16
C GLY A 406 -2.38 4.79 -1.57
N ASN A 407 -2.52 3.55 -2.02
CA ASN A 407 -1.40 2.72 -2.49
C ASN A 407 -0.80 3.17 -3.83
N ALA A 408 -1.51 4.02 -4.60
CA ALA A 408 -0.97 4.62 -5.82
C ALA A 408 0.04 5.75 -5.53
N ALA A 409 0.01 6.36 -4.34
CA ALA A 409 0.84 7.52 -4.01
C ALA A 409 2.36 7.24 -4.06
N PRO A 410 2.89 6.13 -3.52
CA PRO A 410 4.31 5.80 -3.64
C PRO A 410 4.79 5.66 -5.09
N SER A 411 3.95 5.13 -5.99
CA SER A 411 4.29 5.04 -7.42
C SER A 411 4.43 6.41 -8.07
N ILE A 412 3.53 7.36 -7.73
CA ILE A 412 3.63 8.75 -8.19
C ILE A 412 4.92 9.40 -7.67
N GLN A 413 5.28 9.14 -6.41
CA GLN A 413 6.50 9.66 -5.81
C GLN A 413 7.76 9.11 -6.52
N SER A 414 7.78 7.81 -6.81
CA SER A 414 8.89 7.18 -7.54
C SER A 414 9.07 7.78 -8.94
N LEU A 415 7.97 8.00 -9.67
CA LEU A 415 8.01 8.69 -10.96
C LEU A 415 8.51 10.14 -10.82
N SER A 416 8.13 10.85 -9.76
CA SER A 416 8.64 12.20 -9.48
C SER A 416 10.15 12.20 -9.21
N THR A 417 10.66 11.20 -8.49
CA THR A 417 12.11 11.04 -8.25
C THR A 417 12.85 10.73 -9.55
N ALA A 418 12.32 9.84 -10.39
CA ALA A 418 12.88 9.54 -11.72
C ALA A 418 12.94 10.79 -12.61
N ARG A 419 11.91 11.64 -12.60
CA ARG A 419 11.91 12.92 -13.35
C ARG A 419 12.95 13.90 -12.86
N GLY A 420 13.26 13.91 -11.57
CA GLY A 420 14.34 14.74 -11.01
C GLY A 420 15.72 14.24 -11.44
N ALA A 421 15.96 12.93 -11.32
CA ALA A 421 17.21 12.30 -11.74
C ALA A 421 17.45 12.44 -13.26
N ALA A 422 16.41 12.26 -14.07
CA ALA A 422 16.48 12.38 -15.53
C ALA A 422 16.85 13.78 -16.02
N TYR A 423 16.56 14.85 -15.25
CA TYR A 423 16.85 16.21 -15.69
C TYR A 423 18.34 16.44 -15.94
N VAL A 424 19.18 16.11 -14.96
CA VAL A 424 20.63 16.30 -15.08
C VAL A 424 21.20 15.34 -16.13
N ILE A 425 20.78 14.07 -16.10
CA ILE A 425 21.24 13.07 -17.07
C ILE A 425 20.92 13.48 -18.51
N PHE A 426 19.72 13.98 -18.78
CA PHE A 426 19.31 14.36 -20.13
C PHE A 426 20.02 15.62 -20.61
N GLN A 427 20.28 16.59 -19.73
CA GLN A 427 21.14 17.73 -20.07
C GLN A 427 22.55 17.28 -20.46
N LEU A 428 23.15 16.38 -19.69
CA LEU A 428 24.48 15.84 -19.98
C LEU A 428 24.53 15.02 -21.27
N ILE A 429 23.42 14.36 -21.64
CA ILE A 429 23.32 13.66 -22.93
C ILE A 429 23.11 14.65 -24.08
N ASP A 430 22.47 15.80 -23.86
CA ASP A 430 22.16 16.73 -24.94
C ASP A 430 23.25 17.80 -25.16
N LEU A 431 24.26 17.86 -24.28
CA LEU A 431 25.53 18.61 -24.47
C LEU A 431 26.37 17.97 -25.57
#